data_AF-A0A920AY65-F1
#
_entry.id   AF-A0A920AY65-F1
#
_cell.length_a   1.000
_cell.length_b   1.000
_cell.length_c   1.000
_cell.angle_alpha   90.00
_cell.angle_beta   90.00
_cell.angle_gamma   90.00
#
_symmetry.space_group_name_H-M   'P 1'
#
loop_
_entity.id
_entity.type
_entity.pdbx_description
1 polymer ?
#
loop_
_entity_poly.entity_id
_entity_poly.type
_entity_poly.pdbx_seq_one_letter_code
_entity_poly.pdbx_strand_id
1 'polypeptide(L)'
;MDGIAKADSALFTINNVWMLVSTILVFIMHLGFASLEVGLTRAKNTVNILFKNVSILAIGILTYSICGFNLMYPGNFAFGEYFGFGGWGISTPEGSAGLIDYFNGQYTYFTDFIFQAMFAATAATIVSGAVAERIKLSSFLIFSTIYVAFVYPIAGSWKWGEGWLDSKGFYDFAGSTLVHSVGGWAALIGAYILGPRIGKYGSKGIIPIMGHSMPLASIGVFLCGLDGMGSMVVQFFPLILVIYL
;
A
#
# COMPACT_ATOMS: atom_id res chain seq x y z
N MET A 1 0.73 -11.69 -38.86
CA MET A 1 -0.48 -11.45 -38.04
C MET A 1 -0.60 -12.46 -36.90
N ASP A 2 -0.50 -13.77 -37.14
CA ASP A 2 -0.55 -14.81 -36.08
C ASP A 2 0.59 -14.72 -35.04
N GLY A 3 1.81 -14.35 -35.46
CA GLY A 3 2.95 -14.21 -34.53
C GLY A 3 2.86 -13.04 -33.55
N ILE A 4 2.25 -11.92 -33.95
CA ILE A 4 2.10 -10.72 -33.10
C ILE A 4 1.02 -11.00 -32.04
N ALA A 5 -0.14 -11.53 -32.45
CA ALA A 5 -1.20 -11.90 -31.52
C ALA A 5 -0.76 -12.92 -30.46
N LYS A 6 0.11 -13.87 -30.83
CA LYS A 6 0.72 -14.82 -29.88
C LYS A 6 1.69 -14.14 -28.91
N ALA A 7 2.48 -13.17 -29.36
CA ALA A 7 3.38 -12.41 -28.50
C ALA A 7 2.60 -11.54 -27.49
N ASP A 8 1.54 -10.87 -27.93
CA ASP A 8 0.69 -10.03 -27.07
C ASP A 8 0.00 -10.88 -25.98
N SER A 9 -0.54 -12.04 -26.35
CA SER A 9 -1.15 -12.97 -25.39
C SER A 9 -0.14 -13.52 -24.37
N ALA A 10 1.11 -13.80 -24.81
CA ALA A 10 2.17 -14.25 -23.93
C ALA A 10 2.58 -13.16 -22.94
N LEU A 11 2.77 -11.92 -23.41
CA LEU A 11 3.10 -10.76 -22.58
C LEU A 11 2.02 -10.49 -21.53
N PHE A 12 0.75 -10.47 -21.93
CA PHE A 12 -0.37 -10.32 -21.00
C PHE A 12 -0.34 -11.38 -19.90
N THR A 13 -0.09 -12.65 -20.26
CA THR A 13 -0.01 -13.75 -19.28
C THR A 13 1.17 -13.55 -18.33
N ILE A 14 2.35 -13.22 -18.85
CA ILE A 14 3.58 -13.00 -18.06
C ILE A 14 3.39 -11.83 -17.10
N ASN A 15 2.86 -10.71 -17.57
CA ASN A 15 2.60 -9.52 -16.77
C ASN A 15 1.63 -9.82 -15.62
N ASN A 16 0.53 -10.52 -15.88
CA ASN A 16 -0.41 -10.90 -14.82
C ASN A 16 0.24 -11.83 -13.79
N VAL A 17 0.98 -12.86 -14.22
CA VAL A 17 1.69 -13.76 -13.31
C VAL A 17 2.68 -12.98 -12.45
N TRP A 18 3.46 -12.10 -13.07
CA TRP A 18 4.46 -11.29 -12.39
C TRP A 18 3.85 -10.33 -11.37
N MET A 19 2.79 -9.61 -11.75
CA MET A 19 2.03 -8.74 -10.84
C MET A 19 1.43 -9.52 -9.65
N LEU A 20 0.93 -10.74 -9.86
CA LEU A 20 0.38 -11.57 -8.79
C LEU A 20 1.48 -12.11 -7.86
N VAL A 21 2.60 -12.58 -8.40
CA VAL A 21 3.79 -12.93 -7.60
C VAL A 21 4.21 -11.75 -6.74
N SER A 22 4.14 -10.56 -7.29
CA SER A 22 4.56 -9.34 -6.62
C SER A 22 3.58 -8.87 -5.56
N THR A 23 2.29 -9.03 -5.82
CA THR A 23 1.25 -8.87 -4.81
C THR A 23 1.52 -9.77 -3.61
N ILE A 24 1.98 -11.02 -3.83
CA ILE A 24 2.35 -11.94 -2.75
C ILE A 24 3.58 -11.43 -1.99
N LEU A 25 4.57 -10.84 -2.66
CA LEU A 25 5.73 -10.23 -1.99
C LEU A 25 5.31 -9.04 -1.11
N VAL A 26 4.43 -8.17 -1.61
CA VAL A 26 3.88 -7.03 -0.83
C VAL A 26 3.01 -7.53 0.33
N PHE A 27 2.33 -8.66 0.16
CA PHE A 27 1.64 -9.32 1.28
C PHE A 27 2.63 -9.83 2.34
N ILE A 28 3.77 -10.42 1.95
CA ILE A 28 4.82 -10.85 2.89
C ILE A 28 5.40 -9.66 3.66
N MET A 29 5.45 -8.46 3.08
CA MET A 29 5.84 -7.25 3.81
C MET A 29 4.94 -6.98 5.02
N HIS A 30 3.66 -7.33 4.99
CA HIS A 30 2.77 -7.17 6.15
C HIS A 30 3.13 -8.12 7.29
N LEU A 31 3.63 -9.32 6.98
CA LEU A 31 4.26 -10.18 7.97
C LEU A 31 5.55 -9.53 8.50
N GLY A 32 6.34 -8.90 7.63
CA GLY A 32 7.51 -8.11 8.01
C GLY A 32 7.20 -7.00 9.01
N PHE A 33 6.19 -6.17 8.72
CA PHE A 33 5.71 -5.11 9.62
C PHE A 33 5.21 -5.69 10.95
N ALA A 34 4.43 -6.77 10.91
CA ALA A 34 3.95 -7.42 12.13
C ALA A 34 5.12 -7.91 13.00
N SER A 35 6.11 -8.60 12.42
CA SER A 35 7.30 -9.05 13.15
C SER A 35 8.15 -7.90 13.67
N LEU A 36 8.33 -6.85 12.86
CA LEU A 36 9.09 -5.65 13.22
C LEU A 36 8.45 -4.89 14.39
N GLU A 37 7.16 -4.59 14.29
CA GLU A 37 6.41 -3.90 15.34
C GLU A 37 6.39 -4.71 16.64
N VAL A 38 6.15 -6.02 16.57
CA VAL A 38 6.20 -6.90 17.74
C VAL A 38 7.59 -6.84 18.36
N GLY A 39 8.65 -7.06 17.57
CA GLY A 39 10.03 -7.05 18.07
C GLY A 39 10.44 -5.75 18.77
N LEU A 40 10.01 -4.60 18.23
CA LEU A 40 10.36 -3.26 18.73
C LEU A 40 9.44 -2.71 19.83
N THR A 41 8.43 -3.46 20.26
CA THR A 41 7.51 -3.07 21.33
C THR A 41 7.64 -3.98 22.55
N ARG A 42 6.95 -3.66 23.65
CA ARG A 42 6.95 -4.50 24.86
C ARG A 42 6.05 -5.72 24.66
N ALA A 43 6.49 -6.88 25.16
CA ALA A 43 5.79 -8.17 25.01
C ALA A 43 4.31 -8.16 25.41
N LYS A 44 3.91 -7.33 26.38
CA LYS A 44 2.51 -7.20 26.81
C LYS A 44 1.57 -6.68 25.72
N ASN A 45 2.10 -6.02 24.68
CA ASN A 45 1.32 -5.42 23.59
C ASN A 45 1.28 -6.30 22.33
N THR A 46 1.94 -7.46 22.32
CA THR A 46 2.10 -8.31 21.13
C THR A 46 0.76 -8.67 20.48
N VAL A 47 -0.23 -9.13 21.27
CA VAL A 47 -1.55 -9.53 20.74
C VAL A 47 -2.26 -8.36 20.05
N ASN A 48 -2.23 -7.18 20.66
CA ASN A 48 -2.85 -5.98 20.09
C ASN A 48 -2.18 -5.58 18.76
N ILE A 49 -0.85 -5.67 18.69
CA ILE A 49 -0.09 -5.33 17.49
C ILE A 49 -0.35 -6.29 16.34
N LEU A 50 -0.35 -7.60 16.63
CA LEU A 50 -0.67 -8.62 15.64
C LEU A 50 -2.10 -8.45 15.12
N PHE A 51 -3.06 -8.19 16.02
CA PHE A 51 -4.45 -7.96 15.64
C PHE A 51 -4.59 -6.73 14.73
N LYS A 52 -3.90 -5.62 15.04
CA LYS A 52 -3.87 -4.42 14.17
C LYS A 52 -3.36 -4.79 12.78
N ASN A 53 -2.20 -5.44 12.68
CA ASN A 53 -1.58 -5.78 11.39
C ASN A 53 -2.46 -6.69 10.52
N VAL A 54 -3.09 -7.72 11.11
CA VAL A 54 -4.02 -8.59 10.37
C VAL A 54 -5.29 -7.84 9.96
N SER A 55 -5.81 -6.98 10.84
CA SER A 55 -7.02 -6.21 10.55
C SER A 55 -6.79 -5.19 9.43
N ILE A 56 -5.61 -4.58 9.33
CA ILE A 56 -5.27 -3.64 8.25
C ILE A 56 -5.32 -4.31 6.89
N LEU A 57 -4.89 -5.58 6.77
CA LEU A 57 -5.00 -6.33 5.52
C LEU A 57 -6.47 -6.48 5.09
N ALA A 58 -7.35 -6.89 6.03
CA ALA A 58 -8.77 -7.03 5.76
C ALA A 58 -9.43 -5.68 5.42
N ILE A 59 -9.12 -4.63 6.18
CA ILE A 59 -9.59 -3.26 5.92
C ILE A 59 -9.09 -2.78 4.56
N GLY A 60 -7.82 -3.02 4.24
CA GLY A 60 -7.18 -2.72 2.96
C GLY A 60 -8.00 -3.27 1.81
N ILE A 61 -8.15 -4.60 1.75
CA ILE A 61 -8.87 -5.26 0.65
C ILE A 61 -10.34 -4.84 0.59
N LEU A 62 -11.06 -4.85 1.71
CA LEU A 62 -12.50 -4.61 1.73
C LEU A 62 -12.86 -3.14 1.48
N THR A 63 -12.15 -2.22 2.11
CA THR A 63 -12.45 -0.78 1.97
C THR A 63 -12.01 -0.28 0.60
N TYR A 64 -10.85 -0.75 0.14
CA TYR A 64 -10.35 -0.40 -1.18
C TYR A 64 -11.23 -0.98 -2.30
N SER A 65 -11.86 -2.15 -2.09
CA SER A 65 -12.84 -2.69 -3.05
C SER A 65 -14.15 -1.92 -3.08
N ILE A 66 -14.62 -1.41 -1.93
CA ILE A 66 -15.88 -0.66 -1.85
C ILE A 66 -15.78 0.71 -2.52
N CYS A 67 -14.67 1.43 -2.32
CA CYS A 67 -14.53 2.77 -2.92
C CYS A 67 -13.09 3.18 -3.24
N GLY A 68 -12.10 2.67 -2.52
CA GLY A 68 -10.73 3.18 -2.64
C GLY A 68 -10.14 3.05 -4.04
N PHE A 69 -10.34 1.93 -4.73
CA PHE A 69 -9.76 1.74 -6.06
C PHE A 69 -10.29 2.72 -7.09
N ASN A 70 -11.62 2.90 -7.18
CA ASN A 70 -12.22 3.86 -8.10
C ASN A 70 -12.03 5.32 -7.68
N LEU A 71 -11.65 5.57 -6.43
CA LEU A 71 -11.25 6.90 -5.97
C LEU A 71 -9.81 7.21 -6.38
N MET A 72 -8.94 6.19 -6.41
CA MET A 72 -7.55 6.32 -6.85
C MET A 72 -7.40 6.31 -8.37
N TYR A 73 -8.19 5.51 -9.08
CA TYR A 73 -8.22 5.38 -10.53
C TYR A 73 -9.61 5.74 -11.07
N PRO A 74 -9.99 7.04 -11.05
CA PRO A 74 -11.35 7.44 -11.36
C PRO A 74 -11.69 7.43 -12.86
N GLY A 75 -10.69 7.33 -13.74
CA GLY A 75 -10.82 7.43 -15.20
C GLY A 75 -11.11 8.86 -15.68
N ASN A 76 -12.04 9.56 -15.03
CA ASN A 76 -12.30 10.98 -15.23
C ASN A 76 -12.31 11.70 -13.88
N PHE A 77 -11.72 12.89 -13.84
CA PHE A 77 -11.80 13.75 -12.67
C PHE A 77 -12.97 14.73 -12.75
N ALA A 78 -13.60 15.01 -11.61
CA ALA A 78 -14.78 15.88 -11.50
C ALA A 78 -14.42 17.32 -11.09
N PHE A 79 -13.35 17.52 -10.29
CA PHE A 79 -12.93 18.82 -9.78
C PHE A 79 -11.52 19.18 -10.24
N GLY A 80 -11.36 19.44 -11.55
CA GLY A 80 -10.04 19.49 -12.20
C GLY A 80 -9.29 18.19 -11.97
N GLU A 81 -7.97 18.17 -12.00
CA GLU A 81 -7.16 16.95 -11.80
C GLU A 81 -6.91 16.61 -10.30
N TYR A 82 -7.77 17.10 -9.40
CA TYR A 82 -7.59 16.99 -7.94
C TYR A 82 -8.47 15.94 -7.27
N PHE A 83 -9.67 15.70 -7.82
CA PHE A 83 -10.61 14.72 -7.30
C PHE A 83 -11.47 14.12 -8.40
N GLY A 84 -11.52 12.80 -8.45
CA GLY A 84 -12.42 12.01 -9.27
C GLY A 84 -12.96 10.83 -8.46
N PHE A 85 -14.06 10.25 -8.91
CA PHE A 85 -14.63 9.06 -8.28
C PHE A 85 -15.35 8.22 -9.34
N GLY A 86 -14.79 7.05 -9.65
CA GLY A 86 -15.32 6.12 -10.66
C GLY A 86 -16.54 5.31 -10.21
N GLY A 87 -17.04 5.50 -8.98
CA GLY A 87 -18.21 4.81 -8.44
C GLY A 87 -17.89 3.81 -7.33
N TRP A 88 -18.92 3.13 -6.82
CA TRP A 88 -18.80 2.18 -5.71
C TRP A 88 -18.56 0.75 -6.22
N GLY A 89 -17.73 0.01 -5.50
CA GLY A 89 -17.41 -1.39 -5.79
C GLY A 89 -16.39 -1.56 -6.92
N ILE A 90 -15.86 -2.76 -7.06
CA ILE A 90 -15.06 -3.15 -8.21
C ILE A 90 -16.02 -3.60 -9.31
N SER A 91 -16.21 -2.80 -10.35
CA SER A 91 -16.98 -3.21 -11.52
C SER A 91 -16.23 -4.28 -12.29
N THR A 92 -16.90 -5.35 -12.68
CA THR A 92 -16.41 -6.26 -13.72
C THR A 92 -16.53 -5.54 -15.06
N PRO A 93 -15.43 -5.27 -15.79
CA PRO A 93 -15.54 -4.86 -17.18
C PRO A 93 -16.40 -5.86 -17.95
N GLU A 94 -17.29 -5.40 -18.84
CA GLU A 94 -18.18 -6.30 -19.58
C GLU A 94 -17.38 -7.18 -20.56
N GLY A 95 -17.58 -8.49 -20.45
CA GLY A 95 -16.99 -9.50 -21.34
C GLY A 95 -15.49 -9.77 -21.11
N SER A 96 -14.99 -10.81 -21.77
CA SER A 96 -13.55 -11.14 -21.77
C SER A 96 -12.71 -10.02 -22.40
N ALA A 97 -13.28 -9.26 -23.34
CA ALA A 97 -12.62 -8.11 -23.97
C ALA A 97 -12.36 -6.97 -22.97
N GLY A 98 -13.35 -6.57 -22.17
CA GLY A 98 -13.15 -5.50 -21.18
C GLY A 98 -12.13 -5.83 -20.08
N LEU A 99 -11.96 -7.13 -19.77
CA LEU A 99 -10.93 -7.60 -18.84
C LEU A 99 -9.53 -7.58 -19.43
N ILE A 100 -9.44 -7.74 -20.75
CA ILE A 100 -8.18 -7.74 -21.50
C ILE A 100 -7.80 -6.32 -21.89
N ASP A 101 -8.73 -5.42 -22.20
CA ASP A 101 -8.40 -4.08 -22.71
C ASP A 101 -7.90 -3.08 -21.64
N TYR A 102 -7.93 -3.46 -20.36
CA TYR A 102 -7.42 -2.63 -19.26
C TYR A 102 -5.91 -2.37 -19.41
N PHE A 103 -5.49 -1.13 -19.18
CA PHE A 103 -4.10 -0.68 -19.30
C PHE A 103 -3.43 -1.17 -20.61
N ASN A 104 -4.09 -0.95 -21.75
CA ASN A 104 -3.65 -1.38 -23.09
C ASN A 104 -3.35 -2.89 -23.20
N GLY A 105 -4.08 -3.71 -22.45
CA GLY A 105 -3.91 -5.16 -22.42
C GLY A 105 -2.58 -5.66 -21.94
N GLN A 106 -1.98 -4.94 -20.99
CA GLN A 106 -0.82 -5.44 -20.26
C GLN A 106 -1.21 -6.37 -19.12
N TYR A 107 -2.27 -6.07 -18.36
CA TYR A 107 -2.73 -6.87 -17.23
C TYR A 107 -4.20 -6.62 -16.91
N THR A 108 -4.83 -7.51 -16.14
CA THR A 108 -6.25 -7.37 -15.81
C THR A 108 -6.51 -6.29 -14.77
N TYR A 109 -7.73 -5.75 -14.80
CA TYR A 109 -8.27 -4.86 -13.77
C TYR A 109 -8.16 -5.43 -12.34
N PHE A 110 -8.43 -6.74 -12.18
CA PHE A 110 -8.38 -7.40 -10.88
C PHE A 110 -6.95 -7.58 -10.36
N THR A 111 -6.01 -7.81 -11.26
CA THR A 111 -4.59 -7.92 -10.94
C THR A 111 -4.06 -6.60 -10.40
N ASP A 112 -4.41 -5.48 -11.03
CA ASP A 112 -4.03 -4.16 -10.52
C ASP A 112 -4.76 -3.84 -9.21
N PHE A 113 -6.06 -4.11 -9.12
CA PHE A 113 -6.83 -3.93 -7.89
C PHE A 113 -6.16 -4.59 -6.69
N ILE A 114 -5.83 -5.89 -6.79
CA ILE A 114 -5.28 -6.62 -5.64
C ILE A 114 -3.86 -6.14 -5.30
N PHE A 115 -3.07 -5.79 -6.31
CA PHE A 115 -1.73 -5.21 -6.12
C PHE A 115 -1.83 -3.88 -5.37
N GLN A 116 -2.67 -2.95 -5.85
CA GLN A 116 -2.86 -1.64 -5.23
C GLN A 116 -3.53 -1.71 -3.85
N ALA A 117 -4.43 -2.66 -3.62
CA ALA A 117 -5.02 -2.89 -2.31
C ALA A 117 -3.95 -3.24 -1.25
N MET A 118 -2.88 -3.94 -1.64
CA MET A 118 -1.76 -4.22 -0.73
C MET A 118 -0.93 -2.96 -0.43
N PHE A 119 -0.74 -2.06 -1.39
CA PHE A 119 -0.09 -0.77 -1.12
C PHE A 119 -0.94 0.15 -0.23
N ALA A 120 -2.26 0.15 -0.42
CA ALA A 120 -3.19 0.88 0.45
C ALA A 120 -3.11 0.37 1.91
N ALA A 121 -3.09 -0.96 2.08
CA ALA A 121 -2.89 -1.59 3.39
C ALA A 121 -1.51 -1.24 3.99
N THR A 122 -0.47 -1.19 3.16
CA THR A 122 0.89 -0.80 3.56
C THR A 122 0.93 0.64 4.09
N ALA A 123 0.29 1.59 3.39
CA ALA A 123 0.26 2.97 3.84
C ALA A 123 -0.39 3.12 5.23
N ALA A 124 -1.43 2.33 5.53
CA ALA A 124 -2.07 2.29 6.85
C ALA A 124 -1.19 1.60 7.91
N THR A 125 -0.44 0.55 7.54
CA THR A 125 0.43 -0.17 8.49
C THR A 125 1.63 0.65 8.97
N ILE A 126 2.13 1.58 8.15
CA ILE A 126 3.17 2.53 8.59
C ILE A 126 2.71 3.32 9.84
N VAL A 127 1.44 3.71 9.88
CA VAL A 127 0.85 4.43 11.02
C VAL A 127 0.79 3.53 12.25
N SER A 128 0.45 2.24 12.08
CA SER A 128 0.34 1.24 13.16
C SER A 128 1.55 1.23 14.09
N GLY A 129 2.76 1.19 13.53
CA GLY A 129 4.00 1.16 14.28
C GLY A 129 4.27 2.46 15.05
N ALA A 130 3.98 3.61 14.44
CA ALA A 130 4.21 4.91 15.08
C ALA A 130 3.30 5.14 16.29
N VAL A 131 2.07 4.63 16.25
CA VAL A 131 1.07 4.78 17.32
C VAL A 131 1.02 3.59 18.29
N ALA A 132 1.92 2.63 18.12
CA ALA A 132 1.95 1.40 18.92
C ALA A 132 1.98 1.66 20.44
N GLU A 133 1.45 0.69 21.18
CA GLU A 133 1.36 0.63 22.65
C GLU A 133 0.45 1.65 23.35
N ARG A 134 -0.10 2.64 22.64
CA ARG A 134 -0.87 3.74 23.27
C ARG A 134 -2.17 4.14 22.55
N ILE A 135 -2.35 3.77 21.29
CA ILE A 135 -3.64 3.94 20.63
C ILE A 135 -4.65 2.89 21.09
N LYS A 136 -5.92 3.28 21.21
CA LYS A 136 -7.03 2.32 21.38
C LYS A 136 -7.25 1.58 20.06
N LEU A 137 -7.45 0.26 20.14
CA LEU A 137 -7.63 -0.58 18.95
C LEU A 137 -8.79 -0.10 18.06
N SER A 138 -9.96 0.19 18.63
CA SER A 138 -11.12 0.67 17.87
C SER A 138 -10.84 1.99 17.14
N SER A 139 -10.17 2.94 17.79
CA SER A 139 -9.76 4.20 17.17
C SER A 139 -8.80 3.97 16.00
N PHE A 140 -7.89 3.02 16.13
CA PHE A 140 -6.96 2.67 15.06
C PHE A 140 -7.66 1.99 13.87
N LEU A 141 -8.63 1.12 14.11
CA LEU A 141 -9.39 0.47 13.03
C LEU A 141 -10.24 1.49 12.25
N ILE A 142 -10.95 2.39 12.96
CA ILE A 142 -11.72 3.47 12.32
C ILE A 142 -10.80 4.38 11.50
N PHE A 143 -9.66 4.78 12.08
CA PHE A 143 -8.66 5.55 11.37
C PHE A 143 -8.21 4.83 10.09
N SER A 144 -7.85 3.55 10.19
CA SER A 144 -7.34 2.77 9.05
C SER A 144 -8.39 2.67 7.95
N THR A 145 -9.67 2.46 8.29
CA THR A 145 -10.77 2.43 7.33
C THR A 145 -10.93 3.77 6.62
N ILE A 146 -10.99 4.90 7.34
CA ILE A 146 -11.12 6.23 6.74
C ILE A 146 -9.89 6.56 5.87
N TYR A 147 -8.71 6.18 6.36
CA TYR A 147 -7.45 6.44 5.69
C TYR A 147 -7.34 5.70 4.35
N VAL A 148 -7.67 4.40 4.34
CA VAL A 148 -7.71 3.57 3.12
C VAL A 148 -8.87 3.94 2.20
N ALA A 149 -10.00 4.40 2.75
CA ALA A 149 -11.17 4.80 1.95
C ALA A 149 -10.95 6.11 1.19
N PHE A 150 -10.28 7.07 1.80
CA PHE A 150 -10.26 8.46 1.30
C PHE A 150 -8.87 9.05 1.20
N VAL A 151 -8.12 9.08 2.30
CA VAL A 151 -6.86 9.85 2.35
C VAL A 151 -5.81 9.28 1.39
N TYR A 152 -5.57 7.97 1.47
CA TYR A 152 -4.58 7.31 0.60
C TYR A 152 -5.01 7.31 -0.87
N PRO A 153 -6.24 6.90 -1.25
CA PRO A 153 -6.66 6.91 -2.65
C PRO A 153 -6.65 8.30 -3.30
N ILE A 154 -7.08 9.34 -2.58
CA ILE A 154 -7.08 10.71 -3.12
C ILE A 154 -5.64 11.14 -3.41
N ALA A 155 -4.72 10.93 -2.47
CA ALA A 155 -3.31 11.25 -2.68
C ALA A 155 -2.72 10.42 -3.85
N GLY A 156 -3.06 9.13 -3.91
CA GLY A 156 -2.66 8.23 -4.99
C GLY A 156 -3.17 8.69 -6.36
N SER A 157 -4.40 9.18 -6.44
CA SER A 157 -5.02 9.66 -7.69
C SER A 157 -4.24 10.80 -8.32
N TRP A 158 -3.58 11.64 -7.52
CA TRP A 158 -2.84 12.78 -8.02
C TRP A 158 -1.67 12.38 -8.92
N LYS A 159 -1.07 11.19 -8.69
CA LYS A 159 0.05 10.70 -9.51
C LYS A 159 -0.25 9.39 -10.24
N TRP A 160 -0.72 8.34 -9.57
CA TRP A 160 -0.98 7.06 -10.24
C TRP A 160 -2.34 7.01 -10.94
N GLY A 161 -3.27 7.89 -10.58
CA GLY A 161 -4.57 8.03 -11.24
C GLY A 161 -4.62 9.09 -12.34
N GLU A 162 -3.47 9.52 -12.90
CA GLU A 162 -3.37 10.56 -13.94
C GLU A 162 -3.88 11.95 -13.51
N GLY A 163 -3.73 12.29 -12.22
CA GLY A 163 -4.12 13.59 -11.68
C GLY A 163 -3.05 14.69 -11.83
N TRP A 164 -3.20 15.75 -11.04
CA TRP A 164 -2.46 17.00 -11.23
C TRP A 164 -0.94 16.91 -10.98
N LEU A 165 -0.48 15.94 -10.19
CA LEU A 165 0.95 15.72 -10.02
C LEU A 165 1.53 15.06 -11.27
N ASP A 166 0.79 14.13 -11.87
CA ASP A 166 1.18 13.48 -13.11
C ASP A 166 1.30 14.51 -14.26
N SER A 167 0.30 15.39 -14.42
CA SER A 167 0.31 16.43 -15.46
C SER A 167 1.47 17.43 -15.34
N LYS A 168 2.05 17.57 -14.14
CA LYS A 168 3.24 18.40 -13.88
C LYS A 168 4.57 17.64 -14.00
N GLY A 169 4.55 16.38 -14.42
CA GLY A 169 5.74 15.55 -14.57
C GLY A 169 6.33 15.07 -13.24
N PHE A 170 5.55 15.03 -12.16
CA PHE A 170 5.99 14.43 -10.90
C PHE A 170 6.29 12.94 -11.13
N TYR A 171 7.37 12.43 -10.54
CA TYR A 171 7.77 11.04 -10.66
C TYR A 171 7.78 10.36 -9.30
N ASP A 172 6.89 9.38 -9.14
CA ASP A 172 6.91 8.44 -8.02
C ASP A 172 6.55 7.07 -8.55
N PHE A 173 7.55 6.20 -8.58
CA PHE A 173 7.48 4.89 -9.21
C PHE A 173 6.77 3.90 -8.27
N ALA A 174 7.44 3.51 -7.19
CA ALA A 174 6.99 2.49 -6.25
C ALA A 174 6.39 3.05 -4.95
N GLY A 175 6.12 4.36 -4.88
CA GLY A 175 5.36 4.95 -3.78
C GLY A 175 6.24 5.50 -2.66
N SER A 176 7.44 5.98 -2.97
CA SER A 176 8.29 6.69 -1.99
C SER A 176 7.55 7.89 -1.38
N THR A 177 6.74 8.56 -2.19
CA THR A 177 5.86 9.63 -1.71
C THR A 177 4.49 9.08 -1.35
N LEU A 178 3.78 8.48 -2.33
CA LEU A 178 2.37 8.12 -2.19
C LEU A 178 2.08 7.09 -1.10
N VAL A 179 3.05 6.23 -0.76
CA VAL A 179 2.90 5.19 0.26
C VAL A 179 3.69 5.59 1.50
N HIS A 180 5.01 5.75 1.36
CA HIS A 180 5.90 5.96 2.50
C HIS A 180 5.80 7.36 3.10
N SER A 181 5.81 8.42 2.28
CA SER A 181 5.70 9.79 2.80
C SER A 181 4.29 10.08 3.32
N VAL A 182 3.25 9.75 2.55
CA VAL A 182 1.85 9.95 2.98
C VAL A 182 1.55 9.17 4.26
N GLY A 183 1.95 7.89 4.33
CA GLY A 183 1.91 7.09 5.56
C GLY A 183 2.75 7.68 6.70
N GLY A 184 3.95 8.19 6.39
CA GLY A 184 4.85 8.81 7.36
C GLY A 184 4.30 10.12 7.96
N TRP A 185 3.66 10.96 7.16
CA TRP A 185 3.00 12.18 7.64
C TRP A 185 1.78 11.86 8.49
N ALA A 186 0.97 10.89 8.09
CA ALA A 186 -0.15 10.41 8.90
C ALA A 186 0.35 9.82 10.24
N ALA A 187 1.45 9.06 10.20
CA ALA A 187 2.13 8.51 11.37
C ALA A 187 2.67 9.60 12.30
N LEU A 188 3.29 10.65 11.74
CA LEU A 188 3.80 11.79 12.51
C LEU A 188 2.67 12.54 13.22
N ILE A 189 1.60 12.89 12.50
CA ILE A 189 0.45 13.58 13.07
C ILE A 189 -0.25 12.71 14.12
N GLY A 190 -0.44 11.42 13.84
CA GLY A 190 -1.00 10.48 14.81
C GLY A 190 -0.15 10.36 16.07
N ALA A 191 1.18 10.30 15.93
CA ALA A 191 2.09 10.27 17.07
C ALA A 191 2.11 11.58 17.86
N TYR A 192 2.00 12.73 17.19
CA TYR A 192 1.92 14.05 17.80
C TYR A 192 0.65 14.20 18.63
N ILE A 193 -0.51 13.84 18.07
CA ILE A 193 -1.82 13.93 18.76
C ILE A 193 -1.88 13.00 19.98
N LEU A 194 -1.38 11.77 19.85
CA LEU A 194 -1.37 10.82 20.97
C LEU A 194 -0.35 11.18 22.05
N GLY A 195 0.67 11.96 21.69
CA GLY A 195 1.80 12.26 22.56
C GLY A 195 2.73 11.06 22.79
N PRO A 196 3.73 11.23 23.66
CA PRO A 196 4.75 10.22 23.91
C PRO A 196 4.24 9.03 24.71
N ARG A 197 4.91 7.89 24.53
CA ARG A 197 4.66 6.69 25.34
C ARG A 197 4.91 6.99 26.83
N ILE A 198 4.02 6.52 27.70
CA ILE A 198 4.17 6.64 29.15
C ILE A 198 5.51 6.03 29.57
N GLY A 199 6.30 6.82 30.32
CA GLY A 199 7.63 6.44 30.78
C GLY A 199 8.78 6.72 29.81
N LYS A 200 8.52 7.30 28.62
CA LYS A 200 9.58 7.68 27.66
C LYS A 200 10.38 8.91 28.09
N TYR A 201 9.74 9.85 28.78
CA TYR A 201 10.35 11.07 29.29
C TYR A 201 10.15 11.14 30.79
N GLY A 202 11.25 11.34 31.53
CA GLY A 202 11.26 11.50 32.98
C GLY A 202 12.06 12.74 33.39
N SER A 203 12.09 13.02 34.69
CA SER A 203 12.81 14.18 35.26
C SER A 203 14.31 14.20 34.95
N LYS A 204 14.91 13.03 34.69
CA LYS A 204 16.34 12.87 34.35
C LYS A 204 16.60 12.78 32.84
N GLY A 205 15.60 13.03 31.99
CA GLY A 205 15.73 12.99 30.53
C GLY A 205 15.01 11.82 29.86
N ILE A 206 15.53 11.39 28.72
CA ILE A 206 14.93 10.35 27.86
C ILE A 206 15.21 8.97 28.44
N ILE A 207 14.16 8.17 28.65
CA ILE A 207 14.25 6.78 29.08
C ILE A 207 13.90 5.89 27.88
N PRO A 208 14.84 5.11 27.32
CA PRO A 208 14.56 4.26 26.17
C PRO A 208 13.56 3.16 26.53
N ILE A 209 12.55 2.97 25.66
CA ILE A 209 11.64 1.82 25.74
C ILE A 209 12.20 0.77 24.79
N MET A 210 12.76 -0.30 25.35
CA MET A 210 13.39 -1.36 24.59
C MET A 210 12.34 -2.29 23.98
N GLY A 211 12.62 -2.76 22.77
CA GLY A 211 11.90 -3.87 22.17
C GLY A 211 12.16 -5.16 22.93
N HIS A 212 11.18 -6.06 22.94
CA HIS A 212 11.30 -7.33 23.67
C HIS A 212 11.96 -8.45 22.84
N SER A 213 12.13 -8.28 21.53
CA SER A 213 12.75 -9.30 20.66
C SER A 213 13.45 -8.68 19.45
N MET A 214 14.77 -8.53 19.55
CA MET A 214 15.61 -8.13 18.41
C MET A 214 15.63 -9.16 17.27
N PRO A 215 15.58 -10.49 17.52
CA PRO A 215 15.45 -11.45 16.43
C PRO A 215 14.17 -11.25 15.59
N LEU A 216 13.03 -11.01 16.23
CA LEU A 216 11.77 -10.70 15.50
C LEU A 216 11.87 -9.38 14.75
N ALA A 217 12.49 -8.36 15.34
CA ALA A 217 12.75 -7.11 14.66
C ALA A 217 13.61 -7.31 13.40
N SER A 218 14.69 -8.08 13.51
CA SER A 218 15.57 -8.40 12.38
C SER A 218 14.86 -9.21 11.29
N ILE A 219 14.07 -10.22 11.65
CA ILE A 219 13.23 -10.97 10.68
C ILE A 219 12.29 -10.00 9.96
N GLY A 220 11.65 -9.10 10.70
CA GLY A 220 10.78 -8.07 10.14
C GLY A 220 11.50 -7.20 9.11
N VAL A 221 12.71 -6.70 9.43
CA VAL A 221 13.53 -5.93 8.50
C VAL A 221 13.87 -6.73 7.24
N PHE A 222 14.27 -8.00 7.36
CA PHE A 222 14.57 -8.82 6.19
C PHE A 222 13.34 -9.06 5.31
N LEU A 223 12.19 -9.33 5.90
CA LEU A 223 10.94 -9.53 5.16
C LEU A 223 10.48 -8.25 4.45
N CYS A 224 10.58 -7.08 5.10
CA CYS A 224 10.31 -5.80 4.44
C CYS A 224 11.35 -5.47 3.35
N GLY A 225 12.62 -5.81 3.57
CA GLY A 225 13.70 -5.58 2.61
C GLY A 225 13.59 -6.45 1.35
N LEU A 226 13.15 -7.71 1.49
CA LEU A 226 12.86 -8.61 0.37
C LEU A 226 11.78 -8.04 -0.55
N ASP A 227 10.77 -7.37 0.01
CA ASP A 227 9.71 -6.72 -0.76
C ASP A 227 10.12 -5.37 -1.38
N GLY A 228 10.99 -4.59 -0.71
CA GLY A 228 11.58 -3.40 -1.33
C GLY A 228 12.26 -3.72 -2.66
N MET A 229 12.78 -4.93 -2.83
CA MET A 229 13.26 -5.42 -4.12
C MET A 229 12.12 -5.85 -5.05
N GLY A 230 11.11 -6.57 -4.55
CA GLY A 230 9.96 -7.03 -5.33
C GLY A 230 9.13 -5.89 -5.95
N SER A 231 8.69 -4.93 -5.13
CA SER A 231 7.94 -3.74 -5.56
C SER A 231 8.68 -2.87 -6.58
N MET A 232 10.01 -2.74 -6.44
CA MET A 232 10.84 -2.03 -7.41
C MET A 232 10.94 -2.79 -8.74
N VAL A 233 11.19 -4.10 -8.74
CA VAL A 233 11.45 -4.88 -9.97
C VAL A 233 10.22 -4.97 -10.89
N VAL A 234 9.01 -4.85 -10.34
CA VAL A 234 7.74 -5.02 -11.08
C VAL A 234 7.44 -3.91 -12.05
N GLN A 235 7.73 -2.69 -11.64
CA GLN A 235 7.52 -1.53 -12.46
C GLN A 235 8.72 -1.27 -13.41
N PHE A 236 9.85 -1.98 -13.24
CA PHE A 236 11.01 -1.90 -14.16
C PHE A 236 10.84 -2.75 -15.42
N PHE A 237 9.98 -3.76 -15.39
CA PHE A 237 9.79 -4.66 -16.52
C PHE A 237 9.30 -3.96 -17.81
N PRO A 238 8.34 -3.01 -17.78
CA PRO A 238 7.99 -2.23 -18.97
C PRO A 238 9.10 -1.26 -19.42
N LEU A 239 9.99 -0.80 -18.53
CA LEU A 239 11.10 0.09 -18.89
C LEU A 239 12.26 -0.64 -19.59
N ILE A 240 12.50 -1.91 -19.27
CA ILE A 240 13.52 -2.73 -19.94
C ILE A 240 13.11 -3.01 -21.40
N LEU A 241 11.82 -3.13 -21.70
CA LEU A 241 11.34 -3.32 -23.07
C LEU A 241 11.40 -2.03 -23.94
N VAL A 242 11.35 -0.84 -23.33
CA VAL A 242 11.44 0.46 -24.04
C VAL A 242 12.90 0.91 -24.26
N ILE A 243 13.85 0.35 -23.51
CA ILE A 243 15.29 0.67 -23.67
C ILE A 243 15.97 -0.22 -24.73
N TYR A 244 15.32 -1.31 -25.16
CA TYR A 244 15.86 -2.26 -26.15
C TYR A 244 15.03 -2.39 -27.43
N LEU A 245 14.14 -1.44 -27.72
CA LEU A 245 13.46 -1.22 -29.01
C LEU A 245 13.62 0.24 -29.43
#